data_AF-A0A9Q3QVX9-F1
#
_entry.id   AF-A0A9Q3QVX9-F1
#
_cell.length_a   1.000
_cell.length_b   1.000
_cell.length_c   1.000
_cell.angle_alpha   90.00
_cell.angle_beta   90.00
_cell.angle_gamma   90.00
#
_symmetry.space_group_name_H-M   'P 1'
#
loop_
_entity.id
_entity.type
_entity.pdbx_description
1 polymer ?
#
loop_
_entity_poly.entity_id
_entity_poly.type
_entity_poly.pdbx_seq_one_letter_code
_entity_poly.pdbx_strand_id
1 'polypeptide(L)'
;MYLSPAQCRAARALIAWSEDDLSSASAIARATIAGFEAGTLSPDAQTLQAMKQNLEDAGVVFIPENGGGAGVRLARPASASIDTDETETVQYEEYLKNDAPPGAGG
;
A
#
# COMPACT_ATOMS: atom_id res chain seq x y z
N MET A 1 -12.30 10.83 4.09
CA MET A 1 -11.44 10.14 3.11
C MET A 1 -12.17 8.87 2.71
N TYR A 2 -12.62 8.76 1.47
CA TYR A 2 -13.58 7.74 1.04
C TYR A 2 -12.88 6.50 0.47
N LEU A 3 -13.38 5.32 0.81
CA LEU A 3 -13.03 4.06 0.13
C LEU A 3 -13.67 4.08 -1.26
N SER A 4 -12.88 3.87 -2.32
CA SER A 4 -13.43 3.70 -3.67
C SER A 4 -13.67 2.22 -4.01
N PRO A 5 -14.61 1.89 -4.93
CA PRO A 5 -14.83 0.51 -5.38
C PRO A 5 -13.57 -0.18 -5.89
N ALA A 6 -12.73 0.55 -6.63
CA ALA A 6 -11.48 0.02 -7.17
C ALA A 6 -10.47 -0.28 -6.05
N GLN A 7 -10.31 0.61 -5.06
CA GLN A 7 -9.42 0.36 -3.92
C GLN A 7 -9.94 -0.78 -3.04
N CYS A 8 -11.25 -0.96 -2.89
CA CYS A 8 -11.84 -2.09 -2.16
C CYS A 8 -11.46 -3.43 -2.80
N ARG A 9 -11.68 -3.57 -4.11
CA ARG A 9 -11.30 -4.78 -4.85
C ARG A 9 -9.79 -5.04 -4.78
N ALA A 10 -8.99 -4.00 -4.98
CA ALA A 10 -7.53 -4.11 -4.93
C ALA A 10 -7.03 -4.50 -3.54
N ALA A 11 -7.59 -3.90 -2.48
CA ALA A 11 -7.26 -4.23 -1.10
C ALA A 11 -7.54 -5.70 -0.78
N ARG A 12 -8.74 -6.20 -1.13
CA ARG A 12 -9.09 -7.61 -0.96
C ARG A 12 -8.15 -8.54 -1.73
N ALA A 13 -7.81 -8.19 -2.97
CA ALA A 13 -6.89 -8.98 -3.78
C ALA A 13 -5.49 -9.08 -3.14
N LEU A 14 -4.97 -7.99 -2.54
CA LEU A 14 -3.67 -7.99 -1.87
C LEU A 14 -3.59 -8.97 -0.70
N ILE A 15 -4.69 -9.16 0.03
CA ILE A 15 -4.78 -10.05 1.20
C ILE A 15 -5.48 -11.38 0.91
N ALA A 16 -5.71 -11.69 -0.37
CA ALA A 16 -6.39 -12.89 -0.84
C ALA A 16 -7.80 -13.12 -0.23
N TRP A 17 -8.53 -12.03 0.05
CA TRP A 17 -9.90 -12.11 0.59
C TRP A 17 -10.96 -12.14 -0.51
N SER A 18 -11.95 -13.01 -0.33
CA SER A 18 -13.22 -12.99 -1.07
C SER A 18 -14.16 -11.88 -0.55
N GLU A 19 -15.28 -11.66 -1.23
CA GLU A 19 -16.35 -10.78 -0.74
C GLU A 19 -16.93 -11.30 0.59
N ASP A 20 -16.96 -12.63 0.77
CA ASP A 20 -17.46 -13.31 1.98
C ASP A 20 -16.52 -13.13 3.17
N ASP A 21 -15.21 -13.10 2.93
CA ASP A 21 -14.21 -12.82 3.98
C ASP A 21 -14.36 -11.40 4.50
N LEU A 22 -14.48 -10.41 3.59
CA LEU A 22 -14.73 -9.03 3.99
C LEU A 22 -16.10 -8.87 4.67
N SER A 23 -17.12 -9.59 4.20
CA SER A 23 -18.45 -9.60 4.82
C SER A 23 -18.37 -10.09 6.27
N SER A 24 -17.65 -11.19 6.49
CA SER A 24 -17.46 -11.79 7.81
C SER A 24 -16.67 -10.89 8.74
N ALA A 25 -15.60 -10.26 8.26
CA ALA A 25 -14.77 -9.36 9.06
C ALA A 25 -15.52 -8.06 9.43
N SER A 26 -16.21 -7.45 8.48
CA SER A 26 -16.85 -6.13 8.66
C SER A 26 -18.29 -6.17 9.19
N ALA A 27 -18.89 -7.36 9.33
CA ALA A 27 -20.30 -7.55 9.63
C ALA A 27 -21.26 -6.85 8.65
N ILE A 28 -20.80 -6.64 7.41
CA ILE A 28 -21.60 -6.05 6.34
C ILE A 28 -22.07 -7.16 5.41
N ALA A 29 -23.31 -7.11 4.95
CA ALA A 29 -23.84 -8.10 4.01
C ALA A 29 -22.98 -8.20 2.73
N ARG A 30 -22.64 -9.42 2.32
CA ARG A 30 -21.92 -9.72 1.06
C ARG A 30 -22.51 -9.00 -0.15
N ALA A 31 -23.84 -8.93 -0.26
CA ALA A 31 -24.52 -8.24 -1.35
C ALA A 31 -24.22 -6.73 -1.40
N THR A 32 -24.06 -6.10 -0.23
CA THR A 32 -23.67 -4.68 -0.12
C THR A 32 -22.25 -4.47 -0.61
N ILE A 33 -21.32 -5.37 -0.25
CA ILE A 33 -19.93 -5.34 -0.71
C ILE A 33 -19.88 -5.54 -2.23
N ALA A 34 -20.52 -6.59 -2.75
CA ALA A 34 -20.55 -6.88 -4.18
C ALA A 34 -21.17 -5.73 -4.99
N GLY A 35 -22.28 -5.15 -4.51
CA GLY A 35 -22.92 -4.01 -5.15
C GLY A 35 -22.05 -2.75 -5.12
N PHE A 36 -21.38 -2.48 -4.00
CA PHE A 36 -20.43 -1.38 -3.89
C PHE A 36 -19.26 -1.54 -4.86
N GLU A 37 -18.66 -2.73 -4.90
CA GLU A 37 -17.55 -3.02 -5.79
C GLU A 37 -17.95 -3.01 -7.26
N ALA A 38 -19.17 -3.41 -7.61
CA ALA A 38 -19.70 -3.29 -8.96
C ALA A 38 -20.10 -1.85 -9.33
N GLY A 39 -20.14 -0.93 -8.36
CA GLY A 39 -20.62 0.45 -8.54
C GLY A 39 -22.14 0.54 -8.71
N THR A 40 -22.89 -0.52 -8.39
CA THR A 40 -24.36 -0.55 -8.46
C THR A 40 -25.03 -0.12 -7.17
N LEU A 41 -24.27 -0.06 -6.07
CA LEU A 41 -24.72 0.40 -4.76
C LEU A 41 -23.73 1.43 -4.21
N SER A 42 -24.25 2.47 -3.55
CA SER A 42 -23.43 3.43 -2.79
C SER A 42 -23.80 3.34 -1.31
N PRO A 43 -23.03 2.60 -0.49
CA PRO A 43 -23.23 2.54 0.95
C PRO A 43 -23.01 3.91 1.63
N ASP A 44 -23.51 4.05 2.85
CA ASP A 44 -23.25 5.24 3.65
C ASP A 44 -21.79 5.34 4.12
N ALA A 45 -21.41 6.52 4.61
CA ALA A 45 -20.05 6.80 5.03
C ALA A 45 -19.57 5.88 6.18
N GLN A 46 -20.49 5.48 7.08
CA GLN A 46 -20.16 4.60 8.21
C GLN A 46 -19.82 3.19 7.73
N THR A 47 -20.58 2.67 6.77
CA THR A 47 -20.36 1.36 6.14
C THR A 47 -19.05 1.36 5.38
N LEU A 48 -18.77 2.40 4.58
CA LEU A 48 -17.51 2.53 3.85
C LEU A 48 -16.30 2.62 4.81
N GLN A 49 -16.46 3.33 5.93
CA GLN A 49 -15.41 3.41 6.95
C GLN A 49 -15.16 2.06 7.62
N ALA A 50 -16.22 1.29 7.93
CA ALA A 50 -16.10 -0.04 8.50
C ALA A 50 -15.41 -1.03 7.55
N MET A 51 -15.75 -1.02 6.25
CA MET A 51 -15.03 -1.81 5.24
C MET A 51 -13.55 -1.43 5.18
N LYS A 52 -13.25 -0.13 5.12
CA LYS A 52 -11.88 0.38 5.06
C LYS A 52 -11.06 -0.06 6.29
N GLN A 53 -11.61 0.11 7.49
CA GLN A 53 -10.94 -0.24 8.73
C GLN A 53 -10.60 -1.73 8.79
N ASN A 54 -11.55 -2.62 8.43
CA ASN A 54 -11.30 -4.06 8.45
C ASN A 54 -10.24 -4.50 7.45
N LEU A 55 -10.18 -3.86 6.28
CA LEU A 55 -9.10 -4.08 5.32
C LEU A 55 -7.75 -3.59 5.86
N GLU A 56 -7.74 -2.45 6.57
CA GLU A 56 -6.55 -1.92 7.22
C GLU A 56 -6.04 -2.85 8.34
N ASP A 57 -6.94 -3.36 9.17
CA ASP A 57 -6.64 -4.31 10.24
C ASP A 57 -6.10 -5.66 9.69
N ALA A 58 -6.53 -6.04 8.48
CA ALA A 58 -6.02 -7.20 7.77
C ALA A 58 -4.66 -6.98 7.07
N GLY A 59 -4.06 -5.79 7.23
CA GLY A 59 -2.72 -5.49 6.72
C GLY A 59 -2.70 -4.74 5.38
N VAL A 60 -3.78 -4.05 5.01
CA VAL A 60 -3.78 -3.11 3.88
C VAL A 60 -3.48 -1.69 4.36
N VAL A 61 -2.83 -0.88 3.54
CA VAL A 61 -2.68 0.55 3.75
C VAL A 61 -3.25 1.29 2.54
N PHE A 62 -4.19 2.21 2.80
CA PHE A 62 -4.76 3.08 1.77
C PHE A 62 -3.89 4.30 1.54
N ILE A 63 -3.58 4.58 0.27
CA ILE A 63 -2.75 5.70 -0.14
C ILE A 63 -3.68 6.75 -0.76
N PRO A 64 -3.76 7.98 -0.17
CA PRO A 64 -4.49 9.08 -0.80
C PRO A 64 -3.80 9.49 -2.09
N GLU A 65 -4.52 10.22 -2.95
CA GLU A 65 -3.90 10.89 -4.10
C GLU A 65 -2.82 11.86 -3.61
N ASN A 66 -1.57 11.60 -3.99
CA ASN A 66 -0.38 12.31 -3.49
C ASN A 66 0.59 12.71 -4.61
N GLY A 67 0.03 13.03 -5.79
CA GLY A 67 0.77 13.28 -7.04
C GLY A 67 0.76 12.09 -7.99
N GLY A 68 0.48 10.89 -7.49
CA GLY A 68 -0.08 9.76 -8.24
C GLY A 68 -1.53 9.50 -7.79
N GLY A 69 -2.33 8.83 -8.63
CA GLY A 69 -3.71 8.47 -8.30
C GLY A 69 -3.82 7.63 -7.01
N ALA A 70 -5.01 7.64 -6.39
CA ALA A 70 -5.25 6.90 -5.15
C ALA A 70 -4.98 5.38 -5.30
N GLY A 71 -4.41 4.76 -4.26
CA GLY A 71 -3.93 3.38 -4.33
C GLY A 71 -4.07 2.61 -3.01
N VAL A 72 -3.56 1.38 -3.02
CA VAL A 72 -3.47 0.49 -1.85
C VAL A 72 -2.15 -0.28 -1.89
N ARG A 73 -1.62 -0.64 -0.72
CA ARG A 73 -0.43 -1.50 -0.59
C ARG A 73 -0.53 -2.39 0.64
N LEU A 74 0.31 -3.42 0.73
CA LEU A 74 0.46 -4.19 1.97
C LEU A 74 1.19 -3.35 3.04
N ALA A 75 0.78 -3.55 4.29
CA ALA A 75 1.48 -3.07 5.46
C ALA A 75 2.87 -3.73 5.54
N ARG A 76 3.85 -3.01 6.11
CA ARG A 76 5.17 -3.59 6.33
C ARG A 76 5.04 -4.69 7.39
N PRO A 77 5.50 -5.93 7.12
CA PRO A 77 5.55 -6.93 8.17
C PRO A 77 6.50 -6.44 9.26
N ALA A 78 6.10 -6.56 10.54
CA ALA A 78 6.85 -6.03 11.67
C ALA A 78 8.29 -6.57 11.76
N SER A 79 8.59 -7.69 11.11
CA SER A 79 9.90 -8.34 11.06
C SER A 79 10.72 -8.05 9.81
N ALA A 80 10.28 -7.18 8.89
CA ALA A 80 11.13 -6.71 7.80
C ALA A 80 12.14 -5.68 8.33
N SER A 81 13.05 -6.12 9.21
CA SER A 81 14.38 -5.55 9.23
C SER A 81 14.97 -5.85 7.85
N ILE A 82 15.18 -4.81 7.06
CA ILE A 82 16.04 -4.93 5.91
C ILE A 82 17.39 -5.32 6.51
N ASP A 83 17.86 -6.52 6.21
CA ASP A 83 19.24 -6.94 6.46
C ASP A 83 20.09 -6.14 5.46
N THR A 84 20.22 -4.84 5.71
CA THR A 84 21.17 -4.02 5.00
C THR A 84 22.50 -4.41 5.60
N ASP A 85 23.20 -5.33 4.95
CA ASP A 85 24.61 -5.53 5.23
C ASP A 85 25.31 -4.21 4.85
N GLU A 86 25.61 -3.38 5.85
CA GLU A 86 26.32 -2.11 5.68
C GLU A 86 27.72 -2.31 5.04
N THR A 87 28.19 -3.56 4.92
CA THR A 87 29.43 -3.90 4.24
C THR A 87 29.29 -4.06 2.71
N GLU A 88 28.06 -4.16 2.18
CA GLU A 88 27.80 -4.27 0.73
C GLU A 88 27.52 -2.92 0.02
N THR A 89 27.56 -1.79 0.74
CA THR A 89 27.61 -0.47 0.10
C THR A 89 28.97 -0.23 -0.55
N VAL A 90 29.20 -0.83 -1.72
CA VAL A 90 30.29 -0.45 -2.62
C VAL A 90 29.94 0.92 -3.20
N GLN A 91 30.36 1.99 -2.53
CA GLN A 91 30.55 3.26 -3.22
C GLN A 91 31.69 3.05 -4.22
N TYR A 92 31.31 2.82 -5.48
CA TYR A 92 32.14 2.80 -6.69
C TYR A 92 33.63 3.15 -6.45
N GLU A 93 34.47 2.12 -6.31
CA GLU A 93 35.94 2.24 -6.18
C GLU A 93 36.57 3.04 -7.34
N GLU A 94 35.88 3.10 -8.49
CA GLU A 94 36.29 3.81 -9.71
C GLU A 94 36.54 5.31 -9.52
N TYR A 95 35.99 5.94 -8.48
CA TYR A 95 36.21 7.37 -8.19
C TYR A 95 37.27 7.66 -7.11
N LEU A 96 37.97 6.65 -6.59
CA LEU A 96 38.98 6.87 -5.54
C LEU A 96 40.33 7.36 -6.06
N LYS A 97 40.61 7.22 -7.36
CA LYS A 97 41.76 7.87 -7.98
C LYS A 97 41.38 9.27 -8.43
N ASN A 98 41.76 10.23 -7.61
CA ASN A 98 41.94 11.59 -8.08
C ASN A 98 43.09 11.58 -9.11
N ASP A 99 42.76 11.43 -10.38
CA ASP A 99 43.70 11.59 -11.50
C ASP A 99 44.00 13.08 -11.78
N ALA A 100 43.44 14.02 -10.99
CA ALA A 100 43.80 15.41 -11.10
C ALA A 100 45.19 15.65 -10.47
N PRO A 101 46.19 16.13 -11.23
CA PRO A 101 47.46 16.53 -10.66
C PRO A 101 47.23 17.65 -9.61
N PRO A 102 47.96 17.63 -8.48
CA PRO A 102 47.81 18.66 -7.46
C PRO A 102 48.32 19.99 -8.03
N GLY A 103 47.42 20.93 -8.33
CA GLY A 103 47.82 22.31 -8.64
C GLY A 103 47.11 23.04 -9.80
N ALA A 104 46.05 22.51 -10.40
CA ALA A 104 45.28 23.26 -11.40
C ALA A 104 44.05 23.97 -10.78
N GLY A 105 44.31 24.84 -9.80
CA GLY A 105 43.33 25.78 -9.26
C GLY A 105 43.96 27.16 -9.26
N GLY A 106 43.75 27.90 -10.34
CA GLY A 106 44.04 29.34 -10.46
C GLY A 106 42.76 30.15 -10.42
#